data_AF-A0A9E5YDA1-F1
#
_entry.id   AF-A0A9E5YDA1-F1
#
_cell.length_a   1.000
_cell.length_b   1.000
_cell.length_c   1.000
_cell.angle_alpha   90.00
_cell.angle_beta   90.00
_cell.angle_gamma   90.00
#
_symmetry.space_group_name_H-M   'P 1'
#
loop_
_entity.id
_entity.type
_entity.pdbx_description
1 polymer ?
#
loop_
_entity_poly.entity_id
_entity_poly.type
_entity_poly.pdbx_seq_one_letter_code
_entity_poly.pdbx_strand_id
1 'polypeptide(L)' 'MKKYDLFINGQFKDSKHKKNIINPSNGEVIASVCMADAKDTRYAIE' A
#
# COMPACT_ATOMS: atom_id res chain seq x y z
N MET A 1 1.27 14.74 1.90
CA MET A 1 1.39 13.36 2.42
C MET A 1 1.45 12.40 1.25
N LYS A 2 2.51 11.60 1.12
CA LYS A 2 2.70 10.69 -0.02
C LYS A 2 1.78 9.47 0.11
N LYS A 3 1.19 9.05 -1.01
CA LYS A 3 0.34 7.85 -1.12
C LYS A 3 1.03 6.86 -2.05
N TYR A 4 1.05 5.59 -1.66
CA TYR A 4 1.64 4.52 -2.45
C TYR A 4 0.59 3.44 -2.72
N ASP A 5 0.32 3.24 -4.00
CA ASP A 5 -0.58 2.22 -4.51
C ASP A 5 0.15 0.88 -4.63
N LEU A 6 -0.60 -0.22 -4.71
CA LEU A 6 -0.02 -1.52 -5.03
C LEU A 6 0.41 -1.51 -6.50
N PHE A 7 1.51 -2.19 -6.82
CA PHE A 7 1.91 -2.43 -8.21
C PHE A 7 1.81 -3.93 -8.51
N ILE A 8 0.79 -4.32 -9.27
CA ILE A 8 0.47 -5.72 -9.55
C ILE A 8 0.30 -5.87 -11.07
N ASN A 9 0.99 -6.83 -11.67
CA ASN A 9 0.90 -7.16 -13.09
C ASN A 9 1.06 -5.94 -14.03
N GLY A 10 2.03 -5.08 -13.71
CA GLY A 10 2.34 -3.89 -14.52
C GLY A 10 1.42 -2.69 -14.30
N GLN A 11 0.48 -2.76 -13.35
CA GLN A 11 -0.51 -1.72 -13.10
C GLN A 11 -0.46 -1.22 -11.64
N PHE A 12 -0.65 0.09 -11.45
CA PHE A 12 -0.89 0.67 -10.14
C PHE A 12 -2.35 0.51 -9.75
N LYS A 13 -2.60 0.02 -8.53
CA LYS A 13 -3.92 -0.31 -8.02
C LYS A 13 -4.14 0.22 -6.61
N ASP A 14 -5.23 0.96 -6.41
CA ASP A 14 -5.66 1.40 -5.09
C ASP A 14 -6.29 0.24 -4.29
N SER A 15 -6.25 0.34 -2.96
CA SER A 15 -6.90 -0.60 -2.04
C SER A 15 -7.84 0.14 -1.08
N LYS A 16 -8.92 -0.54 -0.67
CA LYS A 16 -9.80 -0.06 0.42
C LYS A 16 -9.08 -0.03 1.76
N HIS A 17 -8.05 -0.86 1.94
CA HIS A 17 -7.27 -0.94 3.15
C HIS A 17 -5.97 -0.14 2.97
N LYS A 18 -5.73 0.82 3.86
CA LYS A 18 -4.53 1.67 3.84
C LYS A 18 -3.89 1.70 5.22
N LYS A 19 -2.57 1.82 5.25
CA LYS A 19 -1.78 1.91 6.49
C LYS A 19 -0.85 3.11 6.43
N ASN A 20 -0.77 3.84 7.53
CA ASN A 20 0.20 4.92 7.66
C ASN A 20 1.58 4.36 8.00
N ILE A 21 2.60 4.89 7.34
CA ILE A 21 4.00 4.66 7.65
C ILE A 21 4.47 5.79 8.55
N ILE A 22 5.00 5.40 9.70
CA ILE A 22 5.43 6.31 10.76
C ILE A 22 6.95 6.31 10.79
N ASN A 23 7.55 7.49 10.87
CA ASN A 23 8.96 7.64 11.15
C ASN A 23 9.22 7.25 12.62
N PRO A 24 10.02 6.21 12.88
CA PRO A 24 10.25 5.74 14.24
C PRO A 24 11.05 6.72 15.11
N SER A 25 11.76 7.70 14.54
CA SER A 25 12.56 8.64 15.32
C SER A 25 11.76 9.80 15.93
N ASN A 26 10.62 10.16 15.33
CA ASN A 26 9.83 11.33 15.73
C ASN A 26 8.31 11.11 15.77
N GLY A 27 7.82 9.92 15.39
CA GLY A 27 6.40 9.60 15.38
C GLY A 27 5.60 10.24 14.23
N GLU A 28 6.26 10.92 13.31
CA GLU A 28 5.61 11.61 12.19
C GLU A 28 5.09 10.62 11.14
N VAL A 29 3.89 10.87 10.60
CA VAL A 29 3.37 10.10 9.45
C VAL A 29 4.03 10.57 8.16
N ILE A 30 4.86 9.72 7.56
CA ILE A 30 5.63 10.05 6.36
C ILE A 30 4.94 9.59 5.06
N ALA A 31 4.07 8.58 5.14
CA ALA A 31 3.36 8.06 3.99
C ALA A 31 2.08 7.31 4.38
N SER A 32 1.22 7.06 3.39
CA SER A 32 0.11 6.10 3.46
C SER A 32 0.26 5.08 2.33
N VAL A 33 0.25 3.79 2.65
CA VAL A 33 0.43 2.69 1.71
C VAL A 33 -0.84 1.87 1.59
N CYS A 34 -1.13 1.36 0.41
CA CYS A 34 -2.19 0.38 0.20
C CYS A 34 -1.80 -0.98 0.81
N MET A 35 -2.76 -1.66 1.42
CA MET A 35 -2.64 -3.00 1.96
C MET A 35 -3.35 -3.98 1.03
N ALA A 36 -2.65 -5.00 0.58
CA ALA A 36 -3.23 -6.05 -0.27
C ALA A 36 -4.20 -6.93 0.53
N ASP A 37 -5.33 -7.29 -0.09
CA ASP A 37 -6.20 -8.34 0.41
C ASP A 37 -5.90 -9.69 -0.28
N ALA A 38 -6.63 -10.75 0.10
CA ALA A 38 -6.43 -12.07 -0.49
C ALA A 38 -6.69 -12.12 -2.00
N LYS A 39 -7.55 -11.25 -2.54
CA LYS A 39 -7.84 -11.17 -3.98
C LYS A 39 -6.69 -10.50 -4.71
N ASP A 40 -6.12 -9.43 -4.15
CA ASP A 40 -4.94 -8.77 -4.71
C ASP A 40 -3.74 -9.71 -4.74
N THR A 41 -3.52 -10.50 -3.68
CA THR A 41 -2.46 -11.51 -3.64
C THR A 41 -2.64 -12.59 -4.69
N ARG A 42 -3.87 -13.09 -4.89
CA ARG A 42 -4.16 -14.08 -5.94
C ARG A 42 -3.94 -13.51 -7.34
N TYR A 43 -4.39 -12.28 -7.57
CA TYR A 43 -4.20 -11.62 -8.86
C TYR A 43 -2.71 -11.39 -9.19
N ALA A 44 -1.86 -11.24 -8.19
CA ALA A 44 -0.42 -11.05 -8.39
C ALA A 44 0.37 -12.32 -8.75
N ILE A 45 -0.21 -13.51 -8.53
CA ILE A 45 0.44 -14.80 -8.80
C ILE A 45 -0.07 -15.48 -10.09
N GLU A 46 -1.15 -14.94 -10.67
CA GLU A 46 -1.71 -15.32 -11.98
C GLU A 46 -0.98 -14.57 -13.11
#